data_AF-A0A8T4TJ59-F1
#
_entry.id   AF-A0A8T4TJ59-F1
#
_cell.length_a   1.000
_cell.length_b   1.000
_cell.length_c   1.000
_cell.angle_alpha   90.00
_cell.angle_beta   90.00
_cell.angle_gamma   90.00
#
_symmetry.space_group_name_H-M   'P 1'
#
loop_
_entity.id
_entity.type
_entity.pdbx_description
1 polymer ?
#
loop_
_entity_poly.entity_id
_entity_poly.type
_entity_poly.pdbx_seq_one_letter_code
_entity_poly.pdbx_strand_id
1 'polypeptide(L)'
;MDNIQGFSLNSQEIREKIAKGFIITPNISIEDRIQPASFDPVIGDEIFILESEVAGLFRPGKNETVYRTLLQLPKRYRQRHSMEEFEIKKGFTYLIPLEDRIKITEEENVRSSPKSSIGRVFINTRLLTDYNVCFDEINPAYKTNEFLRSWLLVQPLALNAILHSGISLNQLRFFHGLDAQLNTKETKDELSKDNLLYLRNEDESFTPSDLFLTDGIQVHLDLTGSHTDGIVGLRVRHNPNPIDLGRIESYEAEDFFEPIIRKNGVVEIKRGEYYLFASKEVLKIPGHLNAELKRTSHIGLIGDIHFAGFIDPGFAGDLVLEIRSHEIGNVALTEDNIPISNIHLFRNKKPDKLYGINIGSHYHGQLGSKPAKYFKKFDYKFAARDYGKLSRLVLTQDTKVLLNRRKNKSGFEFIERDNVIPTIHDVQEGFFHFRYDCEFDEDVLQVIPYVLIFDKDKRIFSYVRANNIEDYGDRRLFGKHSIGVGGYIIQIDGSDYVRNGLERELREEVDITWRRSDPKLLGTLMAYDVPVDGVHFGLVYSLHCDSVKQKESSMHSGRLVCIEDLLKDPSIDEKYETWSRILIPRLQDLAAI
;
A
#
# COMPACT_ATOMS: atom_id res chain seq x y z
N MET A 1 -22.86 -48.34 4.68
CA MET A 1 -22.57 -46.99 5.18
C MET A 1 -22.64 -46.11 3.97
N ASP A 2 -23.65 -45.26 3.86
CA ASP A 2 -23.72 -44.30 2.76
C ASP A 2 -22.45 -43.46 2.81
N ASN A 3 -21.66 -43.50 1.74
CA ASN A 3 -20.37 -42.83 1.65
C ASN A 3 -20.67 -41.34 1.48
N ILE A 4 -20.91 -40.63 2.59
CA ILE A 4 -21.17 -39.19 2.59
C ILE A 4 -19.91 -38.51 2.05
N GLN A 5 -20.02 -37.85 0.89
CA GLN A 5 -18.94 -37.06 0.32
C GLN A 5 -18.56 -35.91 1.25
N GLY A 6 -17.27 -35.60 1.35
CA GLY A 6 -16.79 -34.47 2.11
C GLY A 6 -17.29 -33.13 1.57
N PHE A 7 -17.41 -32.15 2.47
CA PHE A 7 -17.89 -30.80 2.18
C PHE A 7 -17.32 -29.77 3.16
N SER A 8 -17.31 -28.51 2.74
CA SER A 8 -17.04 -27.36 3.61
C SER A 8 -18.32 -26.93 4.33
N LEU A 9 -18.19 -26.58 5.62
CA LEU A 9 -19.31 -26.10 6.41
C LEU A 9 -19.72 -24.68 5.96
N ASN A 10 -21.03 -24.44 5.94
CA ASN A 10 -21.61 -23.13 5.65
C ASN A 10 -21.90 -22.32 6.93
N SER A 11 -22.38 -21.08 6.77
CA SER A 11 -22.67 -20.17 7.88
C SER A 11 -23.61 -20.76 8.95
N GLN A 12 -24.66 -21.50 8.56
CA GLN A 12 -25.58 -22.13 9.51
C GLN A 12 -24.92 -23.25 10.30
N GLU A 13 -24.15 -24.10 9.63
CA GLU A 13 -23.44 -25.22 10.25
C GLU A 13 -22.34 -24.72 11.21
N ILE A 14 -21.65 -23.63 10.86
CA ILE A 14 -20.72 -22.94 11.76
C ILE A 14 -21.45 -22.39 12.99
N ARG A 15 -22.60 -21.73 12.79
CA ARG A 15 -23.44 -21.22 13.88
C ARG A 15 -23.90 -22.34 14.82
N GLU A 16 -24.31 -23.47 14.28
CA GLU A 16 -24.63 -24.66 15.06
C GLU A 16 -23.43 -25.20 15.83
N LYS A 17 -22.24 -25.22 15.22
CA LYS A 17 -21.00 -25.68 15.87
C LYS A 17 -20.66 -24.82 17.09
N ILE A 18 -20.85 -23.50 16.99
CA ILE A 18 -20.74 -22.59 18.12
C ILE A 18 -21.81 -22.88 19.18
N ALA A 19 -23.09 -22.97 18.78
CA ALA A 19 -24.20 -23.20 19.71
C ALA A 19 -24.07 -24.54 20.48
N LYS A 20 -23.49 -25.56 19.85
CA LYS A 20 -23.18 -26.87 20.45
C LYS A 20 -21.90 -26.84 21.32
N GLY A 21 -21.22 -25.71 21.43
CA GLY A 21 -20.04 -25.53 22.27
C GLY A 21 -18.75 -26.11 21.70
N PHE A 22 -18.66 -26.37 20.39
CA PHE A 22 -17.40 -26.82 19.76
C PHE A 22 -16.46 -25.65 19.42
N ILE A 23 -16.96 -24.42 19.42
CA ILE A 23 -16.18 -23.19 19.29
C ILE A 23 -16.53 -22.30 20.47
N ILE A 24 -15.54 -22.03 21.33
CA ILE A 24 -15.65 -21.04 22.40
C ILE A 24 -15.21 -19.70 21.81
N THR A 25 -16.02 -18.68 22.00
CA THR A 25 -15.78 -17.32 21.51
C THR A 25 -15.75 -16.33 22.68
N PRO A 26 -14.99 -15.22 22.58
CA PRO A 26 -15.07 -14.13 23.55
C PRO A 26 -16.43 -13.44 23.48
N ASN A 27 -16.73 -12.58 24.47
CA ASN A 27 -17.99 -11.81 24.53
C ASN A 27 -17.99 -10.63 23.52
N ILE A 28 -17.99 -10.96 22.23
CA ILE A 28 -17.98 -10.05 21.08
C ILE A 28 -19.07 -10.50 20.10
N SER A 29 -19.64 -9.57 19.32
CA SER A 29 -20.61 -9.89 18.25
C SER A 29 -20.08 -11.02 17.37
N ILE A 30 -20.85 -12.10 17.29
CA ILE A 30 -20.43 -13.31 16.58
C ILE A 30 -20.91 -13.37 15.13
N GLU A 31 -22.04 -12.74 14.82
CA GLU A 31 -22.68 -12.87 13.51
C GLU A 31 -21.84 -12.22 12.39
N ASP A 32 -21.15 -11.11 12.71
CA ASP A 32 -20.22 -10.42 11.80
C ASP A 32 -18.94 -11.24 11.53
N ARG A 33 -18.64 -12.20 12.41
CA ARG A 33 -17.46 -13.06 12.35
C ARG A 33 -17.72 -14.38 11.63
N ILE A 34 -18.98 -14.80 11.54
CA ILE A 34 -19.38 -15.91 10.70
C ILE A 34 -19.46 -15.38 9.27
N GLN A 35 -18.64 -15.87 8.35
CA GLN A 35 -18.74 -15.58 6.92
C GLN A 35 -19.58 -16.66 6.22
N PRO A 36 -19.94 -16.51 4.93
CA PRO A 36 -20.73 -17.52 4.22
C PRO A 36 -20.18 -18.95 4.30
N ALA A 37 -18.85 -19.13 4.29
CA ALA A 37 -18.19 -20.43 4.42
C ALA A 37 -16.88 -20.38 5.23
N SER A 38 -16.76 -19.45 6.18
CA SER A 38 -15.61 -19.35 7.08
C SER A 38 -15.99 -18.66 8.39
N PHE A 39 -15.08 -18.65 9.36
CA PHE A 39 -15.22 -17.99 10.66
C PHE A 39 -13.99 -17.15 10.97
N ASP A 40 -14.17 -15.92 11.39
CA ASP A 40 -13.10 -14.97 11.71
C ASP A 40 -12.72 -15.03 13.20
N PRO A 41 -11.67 -15.77 13.61
CA PRO A 41 -11.15 -15.70 14.97
C PRO A 41 -10.55 -14.32 15.27
N VAL A 42 -10.57 -13.91 16.53
CA VAL A 42 -10.02 -12.61 16.96
C VAL A 42 -8.76 -12.78 17.78
N ILE A 43 -7.85 -11.82 17.64
CA ILE A 43 -6.62 -11.76 18.43
C ILE A 43 -6.90 -11.26 19.84
N GLY A 44 -6.17 -11.78 20.83
CA GLY A 44 -6.27 -11.36 22.24
C GLY A 44 -5.53 -10.06 22.54
N ASP A 45 -5.29 -9.82 23.84
CA ASP A 45 -4.61 -8.65 24.39
C ASP A 45 -3.12 -8.90 24.70
N GLU A 46 -2.58 -10.07 24.35
CA GLU A 46 -1.17 -10.42 24.54
C GLU A 46 -0.45 -10.48 23.19
N ILE A 47 0.78 -9.97 23.13
CA ILE A 47 1.67 -10.11 21.97
C ILE A 47 3.08 -10.45 22.41
N PHE A 48 3.72 -11.38 21.70
CA PHE A 48 5.10 -11.76 21.92
C PHE A 48 5.97 -11.39 20.73
N ILE A 49 7.04 -10.63 20.95
CA ILE A 49 8.05 -10.35 19.95
C ILE A 49 9.06 -11.50 19.96
N LEU A 50 9.24 -12.15 18.81
CA LEU A 50 10.14 -13.28 18.62
C LEU A 50 11.38 -12.87 17.82
N GLU A 51 12.57 -13.14 18.36
CA GLU A 51 13.83 -13.02 17.61
C GLU A 51 14.04 -14.26 16.74
N SER A 52 13.34 -14.30 15.60
CA SER A 52 13.31 -15.46 14.69
C SER A 52 14.64 -15.77 14.01
N GLU A 53 15.52 -14.77 13.84
CA GLU A 53 16.84 -14.97 13.20
C GLU A 53 17.76 -15.89 14.00
N VAL A 54 17.63 -15.89 15.34
CA VAL A 54 18.49 -16.68 16.24
C VAL A 54 17.82 -17.98 16.68
N ALA A 55 16.49 -17.99 16.80
CA ALA A 55 15.73 -19.13 17.32
C ALA A 55 15.30 -20.14 16.25
N GLY A 56 15.41 -19.81 14.96
CA GLY A 56 14.86 -20.61 13.86
C GLY A 56 13.33 -20.53 13.77
N LEU A 57 12.73 -21.35 12.90
CA LEU A 57 11.28 -21.33 12.66
C LEU A 57 10.52 -21.84 13.89
N PHE A 58 9.73 -20.97 14.51
CA PHE A 58 8.91 -21.30 15.68
C PHE A 58 7.80 -22.30 15.31
N ARG A 59 7.90 -23.54 15.80
CA ARG A 59 6.95 -24.62 15.47
C ARG A 59 6.69 -25.52 16.68
N PRO A 60 5.42 -25.72 17.09
CA PRO A 60 5.08 -26.60 18.20
C PRO A 60 5.28 -28.07 17.85
N GLY A 61 5.61 -28.89 18.85
CA GLY A 61 5.71 -30.33 18.72
C GLY A 61 4.35 -31.04 18.85
N LYS A 62 4.26 -32.28 18.36
CA LYS A 62 3.02 -33.10 18.38
C LYS A 62 2.42 -33.36 19.77
N ASN A 63 3.22 -33.21 20.83
CA ASN A 63 2.82 -33.45 22.22
C ASN A 63 2.97 -32.20 23.09
N GLU A 64 3.13 -31.03 22.47
CA GLU A 64 3.36 -29.76 23.16
C GLU A 64 2.32 -28.71 22.77
N THR A 65 1.93 -27.90 23.75
CA THR A 65 1.19 -26.65 23.49
C THR A 65 2.13 -25.61 22.90
N VAL A 66 1.62 -24.70 22.09
CA VAL A 66 2.36 -23.55 21.54
C VAL A 66 3.02 -22.75 22.65
N TYR A 67 2.32 -22.54 23.77
CA TYR A 67 2.86 -21.81 24.91
C TYR A 67 4.06 -22.51 25.57
N ARG A 68 4.05 -23.84 25.66
CA ARG A 68 5.20 -24.60 26.20
C ARG A 68 6.40 -24.50 25.27
N THR A 69 6.21 -24.61 23.97
CA THR A 69 7.28 -24.39 22.98
C THR A 69 7.82 -22.97 23.08
N LEU A 70 6.97 -21.96 23.26
CA LEU A 70 7.40 -20.58 23.52
C LEU A 70 8.31 -20.49 24.76
N LEU A 71 7.95 -21.13 25.87
CA LEU A 71 8.73 -21.07 27.11
C LEU A 71 10.13 -21.70 27.00
N GLN A 72 10.37 -22.58 26.02
CA GLN A 72 11.70 -23.16 25.75
C GLN A 72 12.67 -22.12 25.16
N LEU A 73 12.16 -21.04 24.56
CA LEU A 73 13.01 -19.95 24.09
C LEU A 73 13.54 -19.14 25.30
N PRO A 74 14.83 -18.74 25.28
CA PRO A 74 15.37 -17.79 26.24
C PRO A 74 14.50 -16.53 26.34
N LYS A 75 14.29 -16.01 27.56
CA LYS A 75 13.39 -14.87 27.82
C LYS A 75 13.66 -13.66 26.92
N ARG A 76 14.93 -13.38 26.59
CA ARG A 76 15.34 -12.28 25.70
C ARG A 76 14.75 -12.37 24.29
N TYR A 77 14.48 -13.59 23.80
CA TYR A 77 13.97 -13.87 22.45
C TYR A 77 12.44 -13.99 22.38
N ARG A 78 11.73 -13.70 23.48
CA ARG A 78 10.26 -13.84 23.59
C ARG A 78 9.65 -12.77 24.48
N GLN A 79 9.88 -11.51 24.13
CA GLN A 79 9.43 -10.38 24.92
C GLN A 79 7.91 -10.29 24.86
N ARG A 80 7.27 -10.27 26.03
CA ARG A 80 5.81 -10.21 26.15
C ARG A 80 5.37 -8.77 26.38
N HIS A 81 4.35 -8.35 25.64
CA HIS A 81 3.71 -7.05 25.78
C HIS A 81 2.19 -7.22 25.87
N SER A 82 1.52 -6.20 26.43
CA SER A 82 0.07 -6.04 26.31
C SER A 82 -0.25 -5.37 24.97
N MET A 83 -1.40 -5.69 24.39
CA MET A 83 -1.85 -5.21 23.09
C MET A 83 -3.26 -4.62 23.23
N GLU A 84 -3.33 -3.37 23.69
CA GLU A 84 -4.52 -2.54 23.46
C GLU A 84 -4.39 -1.89 22.07
N GLU A 85 -3.27 -1.17 21.87
CA GLU A 85 -2.76 -0.67 20.60
C GLU A 85 -1.28 -1.04 20.51
N PHE A 86 -0.84 -1.65 19.40
CA PHE A 86 0.56 -2.06 19.24
C PHE A 86 1.05 -1.96 17.79
N GLU A 87 2.13 -1.21 17.56
CA GLU A 87 2.77 -1.12 16.25
C GLU A 87 3.64 -2.37 15.97
N ILE A 88 3.28 -3.13 14.95
CA ILE A 88 4.10 -4.20 14.38
C ILE A 88 4.93 -3.65 13.22
N LYS A 89 6.23 -3.99 13.22
CA LYS A 89 7.22 -3.43 12.28
C LYS A 89 7.72 -4.49 11.30
N LYS A 90 8.00 -4.06 10.08
CA LYS A 90 8.65 -4.87 9.06
C LYS A 90 9.94 -5.50 9.59
N GLY A 91 10.13 -6.78 9.29
CA GLY A 91 11.32 -7.54 9.71
C GLY A 91 11.23 -8.20 11.08
N PHE A 92 10.19 -7.90 11.88
CA PHE A 92 9.94 -8.57 13.15
C PHE A 92 8.93 -9.70 13.01
N THR A 93 9.04 -10.69 13.88
CA THR A 93 8.08 -11.79 14.00
C THR A 93 7.32 -11.68 15.31
N TYR A 94 6.00 -11.77 15.24
CA TYR A 94 5.13 -11.67 16.40
C TYR A 94 4.34 -12.96 16.57
N LEU A 95 4.09 -13.35 17.82
CA LEU A 95 3.21 -14.46 18.18
C LEU A 95 2.07 -13.94 19.05
N ILE A 96 0.85 -14.15 18.61
CA ILE A 96 -0.36 -13.56 19.20
C ILE A 96 -1.37 -14.68 19.47
N PRO A 97 -1.88 -14.87 20.71
CA PRO A 97 -2.91 -15.83 20.98
C PRO A 97 -4.24 -15.37 20.37
N LEU A 98 -5.02 -16.34 19.88
CA LEU A 98 -6.43 -16.12 19.56
C LEU A 98 -7.28 -16.31 20.81
N GLU A 99 -8.35 -15.51 20.92
CA GLU A 99 -9.33 -15.65 22.00
C GLU A 99 -10.25 -16.86 21.77
N ASP A 100 -10.54 -17.16 20.50
CA ASP A 100 -11.37 -18.29 20.14
C ASP A 100 -10.63 -19.60 20.31
N ARG A 101 -11.35 -20.59 20.86
CA ARG A 101 -10.84 -21.95 21.04
C ARG A 101 -11.74 -22.91 20.31
N ILE A 102 -11.14 -23.85 19.60
CA ILE A 102 -11.87 -24.79 18.80
C ILE A 102 -11.66 -26.21 19.30
N LYS A 103 -12.70 -27.01 19.20
CA LYS A 103 -12.65 -28.45 19.38
C LYS A 103 -13.09 -29.09 18.06
N ILE A 104 -12.26 -29.97 17.52
CA ILE A 104 -12.50 -30.66 16.26
C ILE A 104 -12.74 -32.15 16.53
N THR A 105 -13.51 -32.81 15.68
CA THR A 105 -13.72 -34.27 15.73
C THR A 105 -12.77 -35.00 14.76
N GLU A 106 -12.72 -36.34 14.82
CA GLU A 106 -11.85 -37.15 13.94
C GLU A 106 -12.19 -37.04 12.44
N GLU A 107 -13.40 -36.62 12.11
CA GLU A 107 -13.90 -36.46 10.74
C GLU A 107 -13.79 -35.02 10.22
N GLU A 108 -13.25 -34.12 11.03
CA GLU A 108 -13.14 -32.70 10.71
C GLU A 108 -11.70 -32.29 10.41
N ASN A 109 -11.54 -31.41 9.44
CA ASN A 109 -10.30 -30.69 9.18
C ASN A 109 -10.59 -29.20 9.18
N VAL A 110 -9.65 -28.39 9.69
CA VAL A 110 -9.78 -26.93 9.69
C VAL A 110 -8.61 -26.34 8.94
N ARG A 111 -8.89 -25.45 8.00
CA ARG A 111 -7.88 -24.63 7.32
C ARG A 111 -7.99 -23.18 7.75
N SER A 112 -6.88 -22.47 7.71
CA SER A 112 -6.76 -21.06 8.02
C SER A 112 -6.12 -20.32 6.86
N SER A 113 -6.61 -19.12 6.62
CA SER A 113 -6.07 -18.21 5.62
C SER A 113 -6.10 -16.78 6.17
N PRO A 114 -5.15 -15.91 5.83
CA PRO A 114 -5.28 -14.48 6.10
C PRO A 114 -6.55 -13.93 5.45
N LYS A 115 -7.14 -12.90 6.06
CA LYS A 115 -8.20 -12.15 5.39
C LYS A 115 -7.59 -11.37 4.22
N SER A 116 -8.35 -11.16 3.14
CA SER A 116 -7.84 -10.42 1.97
C SER A 116 -7.38 -9.00 2.31
N SER A 117 -7.97 -8.33 3.32
CA SER A 117 -7.47 -7.03 3.81
C SER A 117 -6.07 -7.10 4.41
N ILE A 118 -5.69 -8.23 5.00
CA ILE A 118 -4.38 -8.47 5.63
C ILE A 118 -3.34 -8.83 4.57
N GLY A 119 -3.74 -9.64 3.57
CA GLY A 119 -2.93 -9.93 2.40
C GLY A 119 -2.54 -8.64 1.66
N ARG A 120 -3.51 -7.77 1.36
CA ARG A 120 -3.31 -6.51 0.62
C ARG A 120 -2.42 -5.46 1.29
N VAL A 121 -2.14 -5.62 2.59
CA VAL A 121 -1.14 -4.80 3.33
C VAL A 121 0.14 -5.57 3.62
N PHE A 122 0.32 -6.74 2.99
CA PHE A 122 1.48 -7.60 3.06
C PHE A 122 1.87 -8.03 4.47
N ILE A 123 0.87 -8.36 5.29
CA ILE A 123 1.09 -8.99 6.59
C ILE A 123 0.94 -10.49 6.42
N ASN A 124 2.04 -11.22 6.56
CA ASN A 124 2.01 -12.67 6.56
C ASN A 124 1.48 -13.17 7.91
N THR A 125 0.59 -14.16 7.87
CA THR A 125 0.05 -14.81 9.06
C THR A 125 0.14 -16.32 8.90
N ARG A 126 0.55 -17.04 9.95
CA ARG A 126 0.44 -18.49 10.04
C ARG A 126 -0.34 -18.90 11.28
N LEU A 127 -1.35 -19.75 11.12
CA LEU A 127 -2.05 -20.33 12.27
C LEU A 127 -1.18 -21.42 12.89
N LEU A 128 -1.07 -21.36 14.22
CA LEU A 128 -0.47 -22.35 15.09
C LEU A 128 -1.54 -22.83 16.05
N THR A 129 -1.51 -24.11 16.40
CA THR A 129 -2.47 -24.69 17.34
C THR A 129 -1.76 -25.70 18.23
N ASP A 130 -2.19 -25.80 19.50
CA ASP A 130 -1.64 -26.77 20.44
C ASP A 130 -1.65 -28.19 19.86
N TYR A 131 -0.56 -28.95 20.08
CA TYR A 131 -0.37 -30.34 19.63
C TYR A 131 -0.33 -30.56 18.11
N ASN A 132 -0.49 -29.51 17.32
CA ASN A 132 -0.55 -29.59 15.87
C ASN A 132 0.74 -29.07 15.26
N VAL A 133 1.50 -29.95 14.60
CA VAL A 133 2.78 -29.55 13.98
C VAL A 133 2.57 -28.79 12.67
N CYS A 134 1.39 -28.77 12.07
CA CYS A 134 1.14 -28.07 10.82
C CYS A 134 0.88 -26.57 11.06
N PHE A 135 1.25 -25.74 10.10
CA PHE A 135 0.75 -24.37 10.02
C PHE A 135 -0.53 -24.36 9.20
N ASP A 136 -1.43 -23.46 9.53
CA ASP A 136 -2.65 -23.16 8.76
C ASP A 136 -3.66 -24.30 8.63
N GLU A 137 -3.32 -25.52 9.03
CA GLU A 137 -4.22 -26.66 9.03
C GLU A 137 -4.23 -27.30 10.41
N ILE A 138 -5.41 -27.67 10.90
CA ILE A 138 -5.57 -28.42 12.14
C ILE A 138 -6.04 -29.81 11.74
N ASN A 139 -5.10 -30.75 11.79
CA ASN A 139 -5.29 -32.11 11.31
C ASN A 139 -5.86 -33.00 12.42
N PRO A 140 -6.94 -33.78 12.16
CA PRO A 140 -7.54 -34.66 13.15
C PRO A 140 -6.62 -35.79 13.64
N ALA A 141 -5.51 -36.05 12.96
CA ALA A 141 -4.50 -37.03 13.39
C ALA A 141 -3.72 -36.64 14.66
N TYR A 142 -3.85 -35.40 15.15
CA TYR A 142 -3.24 -34.93 16.39
C TYR A 142 -4.21 -34.98 17.58
N LYS A 143 -3.81 -34.52 18.76
CA LYS A 143 -4.68 -34.54 19.94
C LYS A 143 -5.86 -33.58 19.75
N THR A 144 -7.09 -34.10 19.63
CA THR A 144 -8.30 -33.30 19.26
C THR A 144 -9.43 -33.31 20.30
N ASN A 145 -9.40 -34.20 21.30
CA ASN A 145 -10.51 -34.35 22.26
C ASN A 145 -10.63 -33.21 23.30
N GLU A 146 -9.70 -32.27 23.31
CA GLU A 146 -9.67 -31.08 24.17
C GLU A 146 -9.87 -29.80 23.34
N PHE A 147 -10.21 -28.70 24.00
CA PHE A 147 -10.18 -27.40 23.34
C PHE A 147 -8.75 -27.01 23.01
N LEU A 148 -8.51 -26.73 21.73
CA LEU A 148 -7.22 -26.31 21.24
C LEU A 148 -7.12 -24.80 21.37
N ARG A 149 -6.02 -24.32 21.97
CA ARG A 149 -5.66 -22.91 21.90
C ARG A 149 -4.92 -22.66 20.60
N SER A 150 -5.40 -21.69 19.83
CA SER A 150 -4.78 -21.28 18.58
C SER A 150 -4.06 -19.95 18.74
N TRP A 151 -3.07 -19.74 17.88
CA TRP A 151 -2.17 -18.59 17.88
C TRP A 151 -1.90 -18.19 16.43
N LEU A 152 -1.56 -16.93 16.21
CA LEU A 152 -1.06 -16.44 14.94
C LEU A 152 0.41 -16.06 15.07
N LEU A 153 1.22 -16.61 14.18
CA LEU A 153 2.51 -16.05 13.86
C LEU A 153 2.29 -14.93 12.83
N VAL A 154 2.65 -13.68 13.14
CA VAL A 154 2.36 -12.50 12.33
C VAL A 154 3.67 -11.81 11.95
N GLN A 155 3.84 -11.49 10.66
CA GLN A 155 5.06 -10.90 10.10
C GLN A 155 4.68 -9.82 9.07
N PRO A 156 4.84 -8.53 9.39
CA PRO A 156 4.73 -7.47 8.39
C PRO A 156 5.88 -7.58 7.38
N LEU A 157 5.55 -7.71 6.10
CA LEU A 157 6.55 -7.89 5.05
C LEU A 157 6.89 -6.57 4.33
N ALA A 158 5.87 -5.74 4.05
CA ALA A 158 6.04 -4.50 3.30
C ALA A 158 5.74 -3.24 4.13
N LEU A 159 4.65 -3.26 4.90
CA LEU A 159 4.12 -2.11 5.63
C LEU A 159 4.17 -2.36 7.13
N ASN A 160 4.50 -1.33 7.92
CA ASN A 160 4.24 -1.35 9.36
C ASN A 160 2.72 -1.22 9.58
N ALA A 161 2.23 -1.78 10.69
CA ALA A 161 0.81 -1.71 11.00
C ALA A 161 0.57 -1.56 12.51
N ILE A 162 -0.57 -0.97 12.87
CA ILE A 162 -1.01 -0.88 14.26
C ILE A 162 -2.14 -1.90 14.46
N LEU A 163 -1.94 -2.81 15.41
CA LEU A 163 -2.92 -3.83 15.81
C LEU A 163 -3.69 -3.39 17.04
N HIS A 164 -4.94 -3.85 17.12
CA HIS A 164 -5.81 -3.69 18.29
C HIS A 164 -6.33 -5.06 18.73
N SER A 165 -6.47 -5.28 20.05
CA SER A 165 -7.12 -6.50 20.54
C SER A 165 -8.55 -6.64 19.98
N GLY A 166 -9.00 -7.86 19.74
CA GLY A 166 -10.36 -8.16 19.28
C GLY A 166 -10.58 -8.03 17.77
N ILE A 167 -9.58 -7.64 16.98
CA ILE A 167 -9.67 -7.67 15.51
C ILE A 167 -9.34 -9.07 14.95
N SER A 168 -9.83 -9.37 13.76
CA SER A 168 -9.52 -10.61 13.04
C SER A 168 -8.48 -10.38 11.96
N LEU A 169 -7.40 -11.17 11.99
CA LEU A 169 -6.38 -11.19 10.95
C LEU A 169 -6.55 -12.38 9.99
N ASN A 170 -7.08 -13.49 10.51
CA ASN A 170 -7.29 -14.74 9.79
C ASN A 170 -8.76 -15.13 9.80
N GLN A 171 -9.04 -16.14 8.98
CA GLN A 171 -10.33 -16.79 8.82
C GLN A 171 -10.11 -18.30 8.80
N LEU A 172 -11.02 -19.05 9.41
CA LEU A 172 -11.01 -20.51 9.54
C LEU A 172 -12.14 -21.10 8.69
N ARG A 173 -11.81 -22.11 7.88
CA ARG A 173 -12.79 -22.90 7.13
C ARG A 173 -12.79 -24.33 7.67
N PHE A 174 -13.98 -24.81 8.01
CA PHE A 174 -14.17 -26.14 8.56
C PHE A 174 -14.63 -27.07 7.44
N PHE A 175 -14.05 -28.26 7.39
CA PHE A 175 -14.38 -29.29 6.43
C PHE A 175 -14.79 -30.56 7.17
N HIS A 176 -15.80 -31.23 6.65
CA HIS A 176 -16.15 -32.59 7.01
C HIS A 176 -15.66 -33.51 5.88
N GLY A 177 -14.92 -34.57 6.23
CA GLY A 177 -14.30 -35.46 5.26
C GLY A 177 -13.05 -34.87 4.56
N LEU A 178 -12.19 -35.75 4.06
CA LEU A 178 -10.91 -35.37 3.43
C LEU A 178 -11.02 -35.11 1.92
N ASP A 179 -12.16 -35.45 1.31
CA ASP A 179 -12.41 -35.37 -0.13
C ASP A 179 -13.31 -34.19 -0.52
N ALA A 180 -13.42 -33.16 0.32
CA ALA A 180 -14.28 -32.00 0.08
C ALA A 180 -13.90 -31.15 -1.15
N GLN A 181 -12.63 -31.20 -1.56
CA GLN A 181 -12.16 -30.55 -2.78
C GLN A 181 -12.68 -31.30 -4.02
N LEU A 182 -13.14 -30.56 -5.03
CA LEU A 182 -13.54 -31.14 -6.30
C LEU A 182 -12.31 -31.70 -7.04
N ASN A 183 -12.46 -32.91 -7.58
CA ASN A 183 -11.48 -33.46 -8.50
C ASN A 183 -11.63 -32.85 -9.91
N THR A 184 -10.66 -33.08 -10.80
CA THR A 184 -10.66 -32.52 -12.15
C THR A 184 -11.93 -32.81 -12.96
N LYS A 185 -12.55 -33.98 -12.78
CA LYS A 185 -13.80 -34.32 -13.47
C LYS A 185 -14.96 -33.48 -12.93
N GLU A 186 -15.10 -33.40 -11.62
CA GLU A 186 -16.18 -32.61 -11.00
C GLU A 186 -16.04 -31.13 -11.28
N THR A 187 -14.80 -30.59 -11.27
CA THR A 187 -14.54 -29.21 -11.66
C THR A 187 -14.96 -28.95 -13.10
N LYS A 188 -14.66 -29.87 -14.04
CA LYS A 188 -15.14 -29.78 -15.44
C LYS A 188 -16.67 -29.82 -15.51
N ASP A 189 -17.30 -30.71 -14.76
CA ASP A 189 -18.75 -30.84 -14.74
C ASP A 189 -19.42 -29.56 -14.21
N GLU A 190 -18.89 -28.94 -13.15
CA GLU A 190 -19.38 -27.64 -12.66
C GLU A 190 -19.19 -26.52 -13.67
N LEU A 191 -18.01 -26.43 -14.31
CA LEU A 191 -17.73 -25.42 -15.36
C LEU A 191 -18.65 -25.56 -16.58
N SER A 192 -19.08 -26.79 -16.89
CA SER A 192 -20.01 -27.05 -18.00
C SER A 192 -21.45 -26.62 -17.72
N LYS A 193 -21.83 -26.57 -16.43
CA LYS A 193 -23.16 -26.15 -15.98
C LYS A 193 -23.22 -24.64 -15.83
N ASP A 194 -22.24 -24.11 -15.09
CA ASP A 194 -22.10 -22.71 -14.78
C ASP A 194 -20.70 -22.26 -15.18
N ASN A 195 -20.61 -21.26 -16.05
CA ASN A 195 -19.33 -20.66 -16.33
C ASN A 195 -18.86 -19.86 -15.10
N LEU A 196 -17.66 -20.15 -14.59
CA LEU A 196 -17.13 -19.53 -13.37
C LEU A 196 -16.14 -18.40 -13.64
N LEU A 197 -15.52 -18.37 -14.83
CA LEU A 197 -14.53 -17.36 -15.23
C LEU A 197 -14.97 -16.62 -16.49
N TYR A 198 -14.91 -15.30 -16.42
CA TYR A 198 -15.31 -14.42 -17.51
C TYR A 198 -14.19 -13.45 -17.88
N LEU A 199 -14.14 -13.02 -19.13
CA LEU A 199 -13.36 -11.87 -19.57
C LEU A 199 -14.27 -10.65 -19.64
N ARG A 200 -13.73 -9.50 -19.24
CA ARG A 200 -14.40 -8.20 -19.31
C ARG A 200 -14.06 -7.53 -20.64
N ASN A 201 -15.07 -7.34 -21.49
CA ASN A 201 -14.93 -6.67 -22.78
C ASN A 201 -14.89 -5.14 -22.61
N GLU A 202 -14.48 -4.42 -23.66
CA GLU A 202 -14.41 -2.94 -23.67
C GLU A 202 -15.76 -2.26 -23.39
N ASP A 203 -16.87 -2.90 -23.76
CA ASP A 203 -18.23 -2.42 -23.50
C ASP A 203 -18.78 -2.82 -22.11
N GLU A 204 -17.89 -3.25 -21.22
CA GLU A 204 -18.18 -3.79 -19.88
C GLU A 204 -19.01 -5.09 -19.85
N SER A 205 -19.32 -5.68 -21.01
CA SER A 205 -19.96 -6.99 -21.07
C SER A 205 -18.99 -8.11 -20.66
N PHE A 206 -19.56 -9.27 -20.29
CA PHE A 206 -18.78 -10.44 -19.87
C PHE A 206 -18.93 -11.58 -20.86
N THR A 207 -17.80 -12.12 -21.31
CA THR A 207 -17.74 -13.34 -22.13
C THR A 207 -17.09 -14.46 -21.34
N PRO A 208 -17.54 -15.72 -21.48
CA PRO A 208 -16.81 -16.85 -20.90
C PRO A 208 -15.34 -16.87 -21.32
N SER A 209 -14.44 -17.04 -20.37
CA SER A 209 -13.01 -17.16 -20.66
C SER A 209 -12.67 -18.56 -21.19
N ASP A 210 -11.69 -18.66 -22.08
CA ASP A 210 -11.10 -19.94 -22.45
C ASP A 210 -10.38 -20.53 -21.23
N LEU A 211 -10.89 -21.66 -20.74
CA LEU A 211 -10.46 -22.28 -19.49
C LEU A 211 -9.22 -23.16 -19.71
N PHE A 212 -8.13 -22.85 -19.00
CA PHE A 212 -7.00 -23.76 -18.86
C PHE A 212 -7.13 -24.53 -17.54
N LEU A 213 -7.27 -25.85 -17.65
CA LEU A 213 -7.41 -26.75 -16.52
C LEU A 213 -6.15 -27.59 -16.34
N THR A 214 -5.55 -27.50 -15.15
CA THR A 214 -4.48 -28.39 -14.69
C THR A 214 -4.99 -29.29 -13.55
N ASP A 215 -4.51 -29.07 -12.34
CA ASP A 215 -5.01 -29.55 -11.05
C ASP A 215 -6.10 -28.63 -10.44
N GLY A 216 -6.35 -27.48 -11.06
CA GLY A 216 -7.38 -26.51 -10.70
C GLY A 216 -7.74 -25.62 -11.89
N ILE A 217 -8.45 -24.53 -11.63
CA ILE A 217 -8.78 -23.51 -12.63
C ILE A 217 -7.66 -22.48 -12.68
N GLN A 218 -6.96 -22.38 -13.80
CA GLN A 218 -5.87 -21.42 -13.97
C GLN A 218 -6.40 -20.00 -14.18
N VAL A 219 -5.70 -19.01 -13.60
CA VAL A 219 -5.95 -17.57 -13.80
C VAL A 219 -4.68 -16.85 -14.23
N HIS A 220 -4.85 -15.74 -14.95
CA HIS A 220 -3.78 -14.98 -15.57
C HIS A 220 -3.74 -13.54 -15.05
N LEU A 221 -2.59 -12.86 -15.18
CA LEU A 221 -2.47 -11.43 -14.86
C LEU A 221 -3.10 -10.56 -15.95
N ASP A 222 -3.81 -9.51 -15.53
CA ASP A 222 -4.16 -8.40 -16.42
C ASP A 222 -2.97 -7.43 -16.53
N LEU A 223 -2.30 -7.44 -17.69
CA LEU A 223 -1.23 -6.48 -18.00
C LEU A 223 -1.67 -5.47 -19.07
N THR A 224 -2.98 -5.35 -19.32
CA THR A 224 -3.55 -4.36 -20.23
C THR A 224 -3.93 -3.08 -19.50
N GLY A 225 -4.51 -3.21 -18.30
CA GLY A 225 -5.06 -2.07 -17.56
C GLY A 225 -6.18 -1.35 -18.32
N SER A 226 -6.87 -2.05 -19.22
CA SER A 226 -7.88 -1.48 -20.12
C SER A 226 -9.06 -0.82 -19.38
N HIS A 227 -9.36 -1.32 -18.17
CA HIS A 227 -10.46 -0.84 -17.33
C HIS A 227 -9.98 -0.03 -16.11
N THR A 228 -8.69 0.27 -16.04
CA THR A 228 -8.02 0.87 -14.87
C THR A 228 -7.11 2.03 -15.29
N ASP A 229 -7.48 2.76 -16.33
CA ASP A 229 -6.73 3.89 -16.88
C ASP A 229 -5.25 3.55 -17.20
N GLY A 230 -5.00 2.30 -17.62
CA GLY A 230 -3.65 1.78 -17.94
C GLY A 230 -2.85 1.29 -16.73
N ILE A 231 -3.40 1.35 -15.51
CA ILE A 231 -2.77 0.85 -14.30
C ILE A 231 -2.92 -0.68 -14.24
N VAL A 232 -1.81 -1.39 -14.32
CA VAL A 232 -1.79 -2.87 -14.32
C VAL A 232 -1.51 -3.45 -12.93
N GLY A 233 -1.00 -2.64 -12.00
CA GLY A 233 -0.69 -3.07 -10.64
C GLY A 233 -0.39 -1.90 -9.72
N LEU A 234 -0.18 -2.19 -8.44
CA LEU A 234 0.21 -1.21 -7.41
C LEU A 234 1.47 -1.70 -6.69
N ARG A 235 2.58 -0.95 -6.68
CA ARG A 235 3.78 -1.28 -5.91
C ARG A 235 3.76 -0.59 -4.56
N VAL A 236 4.12 -1.27 -3.48
CA VAL A 236 4.22 -0.64 -2.15
C VAL A 236 5.31 0.45 -2.13
N ARG A 237 5.04 1.58 -1.48
CA ARG A 237 6.00 2.66 -1.20
C ARG A 237 7.09 2.20 -0.23
N HIS A 238 8.26 2.81 -0.28
CA HIS A 238 9.27 2.65 0.76
C HIS A 238 8.94 3.54 1.96
N ASN A 239 9.14 3.00 3.16
CA ASN A 239 8.98 3.70 4.45
C ASN A 239 7.68 4.51 4.65
N PRO A 240 6.48 4.03 4.24
CA PRO A 240 5.25 4.76 4.54
C PRO A 240 4.96 4.72 6.05
N ASN A 241 4.14 5.67 6.50
CA ASN A 241 3.57 5.66 7.85
C ASN A 241 2.88 4.32 8.17
N PRO A 242 2.79 3.90 9.44
CA PRO A 242 2.10 2.66 9.78
C PRO A 242 0.58 2.74 9.51
N ILE A 243 -0.01 1.63 9.04
CA ILE A 243 -1.46 1.52 8.83
C ILE A 243 -2.15 1.02 10.09
N ASP A 244 -3.09 1.79 10.62
CA ASP A 244 -3.97 1.35 11.70
C ASP A 244 -5.06 0.42 11.18
N LEU A 245 -4.99 -0.87 11.55
CA LEU A 245 -5.94 -1.88 11.10
C LEU A 245 -7.33 -1.72 11.74
N GLY A 246 -7.48 -0.84 12.73
CA GLY A 246 -8.76 -0.43 13.31
C GLY A 246 -9.49 0.65 12.50
N ARG A 247 -8.83 1.31 11.54
CA ARG A 247 -9.39 2.43 10.78
C ARG A 247 -9.74 2.04 9.35
N ILE A 248 -11.03 2.15 9.01
CA ILE A 248 -11.56 1.86 7.67
C ILE A 248 -11.63 3.15 6.85
N GLU A 249 -11.34 3.08 5.55
CA GLU A 249 -11.44 4.20 4.60
C GLU A 249 -10.78 5.52 5.06
N SER A 250 -9.67 5.42 5.79
CA SER A 250 -9.04 6.57 6.47
C SER A 250 -7.77 7.06 5.75
N TYR A 251 -7.18 6.24 4.88
CA TYR A 251 -5.91 6.51 4.21
C TYR A 251 -6.12 6.76 2.70
N GLU A 252 -5.37 7.69 2.11
CA GLU A 252 -5.24 7.77 0.65
C GLU A 252 -4.30 6.65 0.20
N ALA A 253 -4.64 5.90 -0.85
CA ALA A 253 -3.82 4.74 -1.25
C ALA A 253 -2.48 5.17 -1.87
N GLU A 254 -2.46 6.36 -2.47
CA GLU A 254 -1.31 6.96 -3.13
C GLU A 254 -0.16 7.26 -2.15
N ASP A 255 -0.46 7.45 -0.86
CA ASP A 255 0.55 7.58 0.20
C ASP A 255 1.29 6.27 0.49
N PHE A 256 0.74 5.13 0.05
CA PHE A 256 1.23 3.78 0.37
C PHE A 256 1.58 2.94 -0.86
N PHE A 257 1.07 3.33 -2.03
CA PHE A 257 1.24 2.61 -3.27
C PHE A 257 1.63 3.50 -4.47
N GLU A 258 2.44 2.97 -5.36
CA GLU A 258 2.69 3.44 -6.72
C GLU A 258 1.75 2.73 -7.68
N PRO A 259 1.03 3.44 -8.54
CA PRO A 259 0.45 2.80 -9.72
C PRO A 259 1.55 2.31 -10.67
N ILE A 260 1.43 1.10 -11.18
CA ILE A 260 2.32 0.55 -12.21
C ILE A 260 1.60 0.63 -13.54
N ILE A 261 2.25 1.23 -14.54
CA ILE A 261 1.75 1.32 -15.91
C ILE A 261 2.74 0.61 -16.83
N ARG A 262 2.21 -0.13 -17.80
CA ARG A 262 3.00 -0.83 -18.81
C ARG A 262 3.67 0.19 -19.75
N LYS A 263 5.01 0.21 -19.77
CA LYS A 263 5.81 1.12 -20.62
C LYS A 263 6.46 0.32 -21.74
N ASN A 264 6.28 0.76 -22.99
CA ASN A 264 6.83 0.09 -24.18
C ASN A 264 6.50 -1.42 -24.25
N GLY A 265 5.31 -1.81 -23.78
CA GLY A 265 4.90 -3.21 -23.75
C GLY A 265 5.49 -4.04 -22.60
N VAL A 266 6.23 -3.44 -21.67
CA VAL A 266 6.90 -4.14 -20.56
C VAL A 266 6.41 -3.64 -19.20
N VAL A 267 6.23 -4.57 -18.26
CA VAL A 267 6.08 -4.30 -16.83
C VAL A 267 7.28 -4.88 -16.11
N GLU A 268 8.06 -4.04 -15.43
CA GLU A 268 9.22 -4.47 -14.67
C GLU A 268 8.86 -4.71 -13.21
N ILE A 269 9.07 -5.94 -12.73
CA ILE A 269 8.94 -6.32 -11.33
C ILE A 269 10.33 -6.36 -10.72
N LYS A 270 10.62 -5.36 -9.89
CA LYS A 270 11.88 -5.26 -9.15
C LYS A 270 11.96 -6.33 -8.07
N ARG A 271 13.16 -6.89 -7.88
CA ARG A 271 13.44 -7.89 -6.84
C ARG A 271 13.15 -7.33 -5.45
N GLY A 272 12.50 -8.13 -4.60
CA GLY A 272 12.28 -7.79 -3.18
C GLY A 272 11.17 -6.77 -2.91
N GLU A 273 10.61 -6.17 -3.96
CA GLU A 273 9.46 -5.26 -3.88
C GLU A 273 8.14 -6.03 -3.80
N TYR A 274 7.10 -5.33 -3.37
CA TYR A 274 5.77 -5.88 -3.10
C TYR A 274 4.72 -5.22 -4.00
N TYR A 275 3.86 -6.02 -4.63
CA TYR A 275 2.92 -5.55 -5.65
C TYR A 275 1.53 -6.12 -5.46
N LEU A 276 0.49 -5.32 -5.67
CA LEU A 276 -0.88 -5.78 -5.90
C LEU A 276 -1.13 -5.80 -7.41
N PHE A 277 -1.37 -6.96 -7.96
CA PHE A 277 -1.86 -7.14 -9.32
C PHE A 277 -3.32 -7.59 -9.30
N ALA A 278 -3.92 -7.73 -10.48
CA ALA A 278 -5.26 -8.28 -10.65
C ALA A 278 -5.25 -9.42 -11.65
N SER A 279 -6.20 -10.34 -11.50
CA SER A 279 -6.48 -11.32 -12.53
C SER A 279 -7.11 -10.67 -13.75
N LYS A 280 -6.83 -11.24 -14.92
CA LYS A 280 -7.50 -10.90 -16.16
C LYS A 280 -8.94 -11.41 -16.19
N GLU A 281 -9.16 -12.57 -15.60
CA GLU A 281 -10.49 -13.15 -15.49
C GLU A 281 -11.26 -12.58 -14.30
N VAL A 282 -12.55 -12.42 -14.49
CA VAL A 282 -13.55 -12.12 -13.47
C VAL A 282 -14.13 -13.44 -12.98
N LEU A 283 -13.92 -13.73 -11.69
CA LEU A 283 -14.43 -14.95 -11.06
C LEU A 283 -15.85 -14.73 -10.55
N LYS A 284 -16.72 -15.73 -10.71
CA LYS A 284 -18.05 -15.78 -10.10
C LYS A 284 -18.29 -17.14 -9.45
N ILE A 285 -18.48 -17.17 -8.13
CA ILE A 285 -18.70 -18.41 -7.36
C ILE A 285 -20.19 -18.60 -7.03
N PRO A 286 -20.81 -19.71 -7.43
CA PRO A 286 -22.21 -19.99 -7.11
C PRO A 286 -22.38 -20.39 -5.63
N GLY A 287 -23.62 -20.36 -5.14
CA GLY A 287 -23.91 -20.58 -3.71
C GLY A 287 -23.55 -21.98 -3.18
N HIS A 288 -23.48 -22.99 -4.05
CA HIS A 288 -23.16 -24.38 -3.69
C HIS A 288 -21.67 -24.72 -3.78
N LEU A 289 -20.82 -23.73 -4.04
CA LEU A 289 -19.37 -23.89 -4.08
C LEU A 289 -18.70 -22.81 -3.23
N ASN A 290 -17.52 -23.13 -2.74
CA ASN A 290 -16.54 -22.13 -2.32
C ASN A 290 -15.20 -22.45 -2.97
N ALA A 291 -14.25 -21.52 -2.87
CA ALA A 291 -12.97 -21.68 -3.54
C ALA A 291 -11.79 -21.22 -2.66
N GLU A 292 -10.60 -21.61 -3.09
CA GLU A 292 -9.33 -21.22 -2.50
C GLU A 292 -8.32 -20.93 -3.62
N LEU A 293 -7.68 -19.76 -3.55
CA LEU A 293 -6.60 -19.39 -4.48
C LEU A 293 -5.28 -20.00 -4.00
N LYS A 294 -4.57 -20.72 -4.88
CA LYS A 294 -3.33 -21.42 -4.52
C LYS A 294 -2.14 -20.45 -4.39
N ARG A 295 -1.34 -20.64 -3.34
CA ARG A 295 -0.16 -19.81 -2.99
C ARG A 295 0.96 -19.85 -4.04
N THR A 296 1.13 -21.01 -4.68
CA THR A 296 2.25 -21.29 -5.57
C THR A 296 1.78 -22.00 -6.81
N SER A 297 2.11 -21.40 -7.96
CA SER A 297 2.14 -22.10 -9.23
C SER A 297 3.59 -22.05 -9.72
N HIS A 298 4.11 -23.17 -10.20
CA HIS A 298 5.38 -23.24 -10.93
C HIS A 298 5.24 -22.64 -12.34
N ILE A 299 4.20 -21.84 -12.57
CA ILE A 299 3.65 -21.53 -13.89
C ILE A 299 3.88 -20.06 -14.26
N GLY A 300 4.44 -19.25 -13.35
CA GLY A 300 4.75 -17.84 -13.59
C GLY A 300 5.99 -17.38 -12.83
N LEU A 301 5.84 -16.38 -11.97
CA LEU A 301 6.94 -15.77 -11.19
C LEU A 301 7.47 -16.70 -10.10
N ILE A 302 8.80 -16.74 -9.92
CA ILE A 302 9.41 -17.50 -8.81
C ILE A 302 9.24 -16.73 -7.49
N GLY A 303 8.48 -17.29 -6.54
CA GLY A 303 8.31 -16.74 -5.20
C GLY A 303 7.07 -17.25 -4.46
N ASP A 304 6.90 -16.83 -3.20
CA ASP A 304 5.59 -16.87 -2.53
C ASP A 304 4.70 -15.82 -3.20
N ILE A 305 4.08 -16.20 -4.32
CA ILE A 305 3.49 -15.26 -5.26
C ILE A 305 2.30 -14.54 -4.64
N HIS A 306 1.55 -15.14 -3.71
CA HIS A 306 0.32 -14.56 -3.13
C HIS A 306 0.01 -15.08 -1.72
N PHE A 307 -0.70 -14.29 -0.91
CA PHE A 307 -1.31 -14.80 0.31
C PHE A 307 -2.59 -15.57 -0.08
N ALA A 308 -2.47 -16.88 -0.30
CA ALA A 308 -3.62 -17.76 -0.64
C ALA A 308 -4.83 -17.43 0.23
N GLY A 309 -5.94 -17.11 -0.45
CA GLY A 309 -7.15 -16.59 0.15
C GLY A 309 -8.33 -17.52 -0.04
N PHE A 310 -9.17 -17.62 0.99
CA PHE A 310 -10.51 -18.16 0.84
C PHE A 310 -11.38 -17.23 0.00
N ILE A 311 -12.17 -17.83 -0.89
CA ILE A 311 -13.17 -17.18 -1.70
C ILE A 311 -14.52 -17.79 -1.31
N ASP A 312 -15.46 -16.93 -0.92
CA ASP A 312 -16.74 -17.37 -0.37
C ASP A 312 -17.83 -17.54 -1.45
N PRO A 313 -18.86 -18.35 -1.16
CA PRO A 313 -20.04 -18.49 -2.01
C PRO A 313 -20.68 -17.13 -2.30
N GLY A 314 -20.92 -16.82 -3.58
CA GLY A 314 -21.48 -15.54 -4.03
C GLY A 314 -20.45 -14.48 -4.43
N PHE A 315 -19.15 -14.72 -4.23
CA PHE A 315 -18.11 -13.81 -4.72
C PHE A 315 -18.23 -13.60 -6.23
N ALA A 316 -18.12 -12.34 -6.66
CA ALA A 316 -18.01 -11.94 -8.05
C ALA A 316 -17.02 -10.77 -8.16
N GLY A 317 -16.06 -10.84 -9.07
CA GLY A 317 -15.10 -9.75 -9.30
C GLY A 317 -13.73 -10.25 -9.74
N ASP A 318 -12.84 -9.30 -10.03
CA ASP A 318 -11.45 -9.57 -10.33
C ASP A 318 -10.76 -10.11 -9.06
N LEU A 319 -9.76 -10.98 -9.19
CA LEU A 319 -8.96 -11.45 -8.06
C LEU A 319 -7.78 -10.51 -7.85
N VAL A 320 -7.60 -10.01 -6.63
CA VAL A 320 -6.42 -9.24 -6.27
C VAL A 320 -5.33 -10.19 -5.82
N LEU A 321 -4.12 -9.89 -6.28
CA LEU A 321 -2.99 -10.78 -6.31
C LEU A 321 -1.79 -10.05 -5.69
N GLU A 322 -1.43 -10.37 -4.43
CA GLU A 322 -0.24 -9.84 -3.73
C GLU A 322 1.12 -10.48 -4.11
N ILE A 323 1.81 -9.98 -5.15
CA ILE A 323 3.09 -10.48 -5.68
C ILE A 323 4.31 -9.96 -4.93
N ARG A 324 5.26 -10.88 -4.68
CA ARG A 324 6.66 -10.55 -4.37
C ARG A 324 7.60 -11.36 -5.27
N SER A 325 8.52 -10.68 -5.95
CA SER A 325 9.57 -11.38 -6.71
C SER A 325 10.73 -11.78 -5.80
N HIS A 326 11.03 -13.07 -5.81
CA HIS A 326 12.23 -13.65 -5.18
C HIS A 326 13.32 -13.98 -6.20
N GLU A 327 13.14 -13.61 -7.47
CA GLU A 327 14.14 -13.84 -8.50
C GLU A 327 15.45 -13.12 -8.17
N ILE A 328 16.57 -13.66 -8.67
CA ILE A 328 17.91 -13.12 -8.40
C ILE A 328 18.05 -11.69 -8.96
N GLY A 329 17.27 -11.34 -9.99
CA GLY A 329 17.20 -10.02 -10.60
C GLY A 329 15.76 -9.54 -10.84
N ASN A 330 15.62 -8.45 -11.59
CA ASN A 330 14.32 -7.90 -11.99
C ASN A 330 13.68 -8.80 -13.04
N VAL A 331 12.34 -8.89 -13.02
CA VAL A 331 11.56 -9.66 -13.98
C VAL A 331 10.86 -8.71 -14.94
N ALA A 332 11.01 -8.95 -16.24
CA ALA A 332 10.28 -8.23 -17.27
C ALA A 332 9.08 -9.06 -17.74
N LEU A 333 7.87 -8.57 -17.47
CA LEU A 333 6.64 -9.15 -18.01
C LEU A 333 6.33 -8.46 -19.34
N THR A 334 6.42 -9.20 -20.45
CA THR A 334 6.27 -8.66 -21.81
C THR A 334 4.99 -9.11 -22.50
N GLU A 335 4.44 -10.26 -22.12
CA GLU A 335 3.23 -10.85 -22.69
C GLU A 335 2.02 -10.55 -21.80
N ASP A 336 0.87 -10.33 -22.42
CA ASP A 336 -0.41 -10.36 -21.73
C ASP A 336 -0.89 -11.83 -21.63
N ASN A 337 -1.63 -12.20 -20.59
CA ASN A 337 -2.00 -13.59 -20.23
C ASN A 337 -0.89 -14.44 -19.60
N ILE A 338 -0.09 -13.86 -18.70
CA ILE A 338 0.87 -14.66 -17.93
C ILE A 338 0.10 -15.44 -16.86
N PRO A 339 0.13 -16.79 -16.85
CA PRO A 339 -0.56 -17.56 -15.84
C PRO A 339 0.15 -17.39 -14.50
N ILE A 340 -0.63 -17.23 -13.43
CA ILE A 340 -0.08 -16.82 -12.13
C ILE A 340 -0.50 -17.73 -10.97
N SER A 341 -1.73 -18.22 -10.98
CA SER A 341 -2.24 -19.08 -9.90
C SER A 341 -3.34 -20.02 -10.40
N ASN A 342 -3.72 -20.96 -9.53
CA ASN A 342 -4.82 -21.89 -9.72
C ASN A 342 -5.86 -21.71 -8.61
N ILE A 343 -7.12 -21.93 -8.94
CA ILE A 343 -8.25 -21.92 -8.01
C ILE A 343 -8.70 -23.36 -7.79
N HIS A 344 -8.81 -23.76 -6.53
CA HIS A 344 -9.43 -25.02 -6.13
C HIS A 344 -10.87 -24.77 -5.68
N LEU A 345 -11.79 -25.63 -6.12
CA LEU A 345 -13.20 -25.59 -5.75
C LEU A 345 -13.51 -26.64 -4.68
N PHE A 346 -14.45 -26.33 -3.79
CA PHE A 346 -14.89 -27.23 -2.73
C PHE A 346 -16.41 -27.32 -2.71
N ARG A 347 -16.93 -28.52 -2.42
CA ARG A 347 -18.37 -28.75 -2.21
C ARG A 347 -18.83 -27.97 -0.99
N ASN A 348 -19.94 -27.26 -1.13
CA ASN A 348 -20.54 -26.47 -0.07
C ASN A 348 -22.07 -26.53 -0.13
N LYS A 349 -22.74 -26.65 1.01
CA LYS A 349 -24.20 -26.43 1.02
C LYS A 349 -24.48 -24.93 0.94
N LYS A 350 -25.52 -24.54 0.22
CA LYS A 350 -25.88 -23.12 0.05
C LYS A 350 -26.05 -22.42 1.42
N PRO A 351 -25.24 -21.39 1.73
CA PRO A 351 -25.36 -20.66 2.99
C PRO A 351 -26.62 -19.78 3.03
N ASP A 352 -27.07 -19.42 4.24
CA ASP A 352 -28.19 -18.48 4.46
C ASP A 352 -27.81 -17.05 4.07
N LYS A 353 -26.51 -16.76 4.00
CA LYS A 353 -25.95 -15.51 3.51
C LYS A 353 -24.89 -15.76 2.44
N LEU A 354 -24.94 -14.98 1.37
CA LEU A 354 -23.97 -15.03 0.28
C LEU A 354 -23.06 -13.81 0.34
N TYR A 355 -21.81 -13.99 -0.06
CA TYR A 355 -20.86 -12.90 -0.22
C TYR A 355 -21.39 -11.89 -1.24
N GLY A 356 -21.41 -10.61 -0.87
CA GLY A 356 -21.99 -9.57 -1.71
C GLY A 356 -22.44 -8.33 -0.95
N ILE A 357 -23.09 -7.42 -1.68
CA ILE A 357 -23.54 -6.12 -1.17
C ILE A 357 -24.47 -6.27 0.05
N ASN A 358 -25.34 -7.28 0.04
CA ASN A 358 -26.34 -7.52 1.09
C ASN A 358 -25.74 -7.78 2.48
N ILE A 359 -24.46 -8.19 2.56
CA ILE A 359 -23.75 -8.40 3.83
C ILE A 359 -22.56 -7.45 4.02
N GLY A 360 -22.50 -6.36 3.24
CA GLY A 360 -21.44 -5.35 3.36
C GLY A 360 -20.06 -5.84 2.89
N SER A 361 -20.00 -6.83 1.98
CA SER A 361 -18.73 -7.36 1.48
C SER A 361 -17.90 -6.30 0.71
N HIS A 362 -16.72 -5.94 1.23
CA HIS A 362 -15.85 -4.90 0.67
C HIS A 362 -15.31 -5.18 -0.75
N TYR A 363 -15.24 -6.44 -1.17
CA TYR A 363 -14.53 -6.86 -2.38
C TYR A 363 -15.44 -7.44 -3.46
N HIS A 364 -16.76 -7.42 -3.25
CA HIS A 364 -17.70 -7.83 -4.29
C HIS A 364 -17.74 -6.77 -5.40
N GLY A 365 -17.75 -7.24 -6.66
CA GLY A 365 -17.68 -6.40 -7.85
C GLY A 365 -16.37 -5.62 -7.98
N GLN A 366 -15.29 -6.04 -7.30
CA GLN A 366 -14.03 -5.32 -7.39
C GLN A 366 -13.44 -5.40 -8.79
N LEU A 367 -12.74 -4.31 -9.15
CA LEU A 367 -12.07 -4.11 -10.43
C LEU A 367 -10.60 -3.83 -10.15
N GLY A 368 -9.72 -4.47 -10.92
CA GLY A 368 -8.28 -4.22 -10.91
C GLY A 368 -7.59 -4.47 -9.57
N SER A 369 -6.39 -3.89 -9.44
CA SER A 369 -5.50 -4.00 -8.28
C SER A 369 -6.02 -3.19 -7.08
N LYS A 370 -7.20 -3.54 -6.56
CA LYS A 370 -7.89 -2.78 -5.51
C LYS A 370 -7.16 -2.88 -4.14
N PRO A 371 -6.77 -1.75 -3.51
CA PRO A 371 -6.22 -1.72 -2.15
C PRO A 371 -7.15 -2.32 -1.07
N ALA A 372 -6.62 -2.50 0.14
CA ALA A 372 -7.39 -2.97 1.29
C ALA A 372 -8.50 -1.99 1.73
N LYS A 373 -9.45 -2.46 2.54
CA LYS A 373 -10.55 -1.64 3.10
C LYS A 373 -10.12 -0.45 3.98
N TYR A 374 -8.85 -0.36 4.37
CA TYR A 374 -8.32 0.75 5.18
C TYR A 374 -8.16 2.02 4.35
N PHE A 375 -8.04 1.89 3.03
CA PHE A 375 -7.90 2.99 2.10
C PHE A 375 -9.26 3.50 1.65
N LYS A 376 -9.33 4.80 1.35
CA LYS A 376 -10.46 5.39 0.64
C LYS A 376 -10.60 4.76 -0.74
N LYS A 377 -11.73 5.00 -1.39
CA LYS A 377 -11.98 4.54 -2.76
C LYS A 377 -10.84 4.99 -3.67
N PHE A 378 -10.15 4.03 -4.27
CA PHE A 378 -9.04 4.29 -5.19
C PHE A 378 -9.56 4.86 -6.51
N ASP A 379 -8.92 5.93 -6.99
CA ASP A 379 -9.24 6.63 -8.23
C ASP A 379 -8.15 6.34 -9.27
N TYR A 380 -8.41 5.36 -10.14
CA TYR A 380 -7.46 4.93 -11.18
C TYR A 380 -7.09 6.08 -12.11
N LYS A 381 -8.06 6.90 -12.53
CA LYS A 381 -7.84 8.03 -13.43
C LYS A 381 -6.92 9.07 -12.80
N PHE A 382 -7.13 9.37 -11.51
CA PHE A 382 -6.25 10.25 -10.77
C PHE A 382 -4.83 9.68 -10.66
N ALA A 383 -4.70 8.44 -10.19
CA ALA A 383 -3.41 7.79 -9.99
C ALA A 383 -2.61 7.67 -11.30
N ALA A 384 -3.26 7.38 -12.43
CA ALA A 384 -2.63 7.25 -13.73
C ALA A 384 -2.06 8.60 -14.22
N ARG A 385 -2.79 9.69 -14.01
CA ARG A 385 -2.32 11.04 -14.32
C ARG A 385 -1.11 11.43 -13.47
N ASP A 386 -1.14 11.14 -12.17
CA ASP A 386 -0.08 11.54 -11.25
C ASP A 386 1.21 10.72 -11.42
N TYR A 387 1.10 9.45 -11.81
CA TYR A 387 2.24 8.58 -12.12
C TYR A 387 3.23 9.19 -13.11
N GLY A 388 2.75 9.89 -14.14
CA GLY A 388 3.61 10.56 -15.12
C GLY A 388 4.45 11.70 -14.52
N LYS A 389 3.97 12.33 -13.43
CA LYS A 389 4.69 13.36 -12.68
C LYS A 389 5.67 12.74 -11.67
N LEU A 390 5.27 11.66 -11.00
CA LEU A 390 6.05 11.01 -9.94
C LEU A 390 7.12 10.02 -10.44
N SER A 391 6.99 9.47 -11.64
CA SER A 391 8.01 8.58 -12.23
C SER A 391 9.19 9.31 -12.86
N ARG A 392 9.33 10.62 -12.64
CA ARG A 392 10.46 11.43 -13.10
C ARG A 392 11.67 11.22 -12.19
N LEU A 393 12.85 11.18 -12.81
CA LEU A 393 14.12 11.23 -12.10
C LEU A 393 14.42 12.68 -11.73
N VAL A 394 14.48 12.96 -10.43
CA VAL A 394 14.75 14.28 -9.85
C VAL A 394 16.12 14.30 -9.18
N LEU A 395 16.75 15.46 -9.17
CA LEU A 395 18.03 15.65 -8.48
C LEU A 395 17.83 15.55 -6.97
N THR A 396 18.58 14.65 -6.35
CA THR A 396 18.60 14.46 -4.91
C THR A 396 20.02 14.45 -4.36
N GLN A 397 20.16 14.68 -3.06
CA GLN A 397 21.43 14.59 -2.35
C GLN A 397 21.21 14.11 -0.91
N ASP A 398 22.21 13.41 -0.36
CA ASP A 398 22.22 12.96 1.04
C ASP A 398 21.99 14.15 1.97
N THR A 399 21.05 13.97 2.91
CA THR A 399 20.64 15.00 3.86
C THR A 399 21.82 15.54 4.66
N LYS A 400 22.78 14.71 5.05
CA LYS A 400 23.97 15.13 5.81
C LYS A 400 24.85 16.04 4.97
N VAL A 401 25.02 15.76 3.68
CA VAL A 401 25.83 16.59 2.77
C VAL A 401 25.25 17.99 2.68
N LEU A 402 23.94 18.12 2.44
CA LEU A 402 23.27 19.42 2.33
C LEU A 402 23.21 20.17 3.66
N LEU A 403 23.06 19.46 4.78
CA LEU A 403 23.00 20.06 6.11
C LEU A 403 24.38 20.49 6.64
N ASN A 404 25.50 19.97 6.12
CA ASN A 404 26.85 20.31 6.60
C ASN A 404 27.18 21.81 6.50
N ARG A 405 26.53 22.54 5.57
CA ARG A 405 26.76 23.98 5.37
C ARG A 405 25.68 24.86 6.00
N ARG A 406 24.73 24.26 6.70
CA ARG A 406 23.66 24.97 7.41
C ARG A 406 23.91 24.98 8.90
N LYS A 407 23.52 26.07 9.55
CA LYS A 407 23.62 26.22 11.02
C LYS A 407 22.42 25.55 11.70
N ASN A 408 21.26 25.55 11.06
CA ASN A 408 20.00 25.01 11.56
C ASN A 408 19.39 24.01 10.58
N LYS A 409 18.79 22.97 11.16
CA LYS A 409 18.09 21.92 10.41
C LYS A 409 16.82 22.42 9.69
N SER A 410 16.20 23.49 10.19
CA SER A 410 14.94 24.03 9.66
C SER A 410 14.99 25.56 9.58
N GLY A 411 14.24 26.14 8.65
CA GLY A 411 14.16 27.57 8.38
C GLY A 411 14.96 28.02 7.15
N PHE A 412 14.93 29.33 6.90
CA PHE A 412 15.72 29.99 5.85
C PHE A 412 17.06 30.47 6.41
N GLU A 413 18.15 30.26 5.65
CA GLU A 413 19.48 30.79 5.95
C GLU A 413 20.07 31.49 4.74
N PHE A 414 20.54 32.72 4.93
CA PHE A 414 21.33 33.42 3.93
C PHE A 414 22.62 32.65 3.66
N ILE A 415 22.95 32.49 2.37
CA ILE A 415 24.20 31.85 1.99
C ILE A 415 25.33 32.87 2.06
N GLU A 416 26.39 32.54 2.78
CA GLU A 416 27.60 33.36 2.83
C GLU A 416 28.31 33.30 1.46
N ARG A 417 28.90 34.42 1.02
CA ARG A 417 29.48 34.54 -0.34
C ARG A 417 30.48 33.42 -0.66
N ASP A 418 31.32 33.06 0.31
CA ASP A 418 32.35 32.03 0.15
C ASP A 418 31.76 30.61 0.12
N ASN A 419 30.51 30.43 0.55
CA ASN A 419 29.80 29.16 0.57
C ASN A 419 28.89 28.94 -0.66
N VAL A 420 28.72 29.92 -1.55
CA VAL A 420 27.91 29.79 -2.77
C VAL A 420 28.44 28.68 -3.68
N ILE A 421 29.70 28.75 -4.09
CA ILE A 421 30.30 27.77 -5.01
C ILE A 421 30.33 26.37 -4.37
N PRO A 422 30.80 26.20 -3.11
CA PRO A 422 30.78 24.90 -2.46
C PRO A 422 29.38 24.28 -2.31
N THR A 423 28.36 25.09 -2.02
CA THR A 423 26.97 24.57 -1.88
C THR A 423 26.43 24.10 -3.22
N ILE A 424 26.65 24.86 -4.30
CA ILE A 424 26.25 24.44 -5.64
C ILE A 424 27.02 23.19 -6.07
N HIS A 425 28.31 23.10 -5.75
CA HIS A 425 29.10 21.91 -6.00
C HIS A 425 28.54 20.69 -5.24
N ASP A 426 28.20 20.81 -3.96
CA ASP A 426 27.62 19.71 -3.19
C ASP A 426 26.26 19.27 -3.76
N VAL A 427 25.44 20.20 -4.24
CA VAL A 427 24.21 19.90 -4.98
C VAL A 427 24.52 19.18 -6.30
N GLN A 428 25.59 19.60 -7.00
CA GLN A 428 26.00 19.06 -8.28
C GLN A 428 26.65 17.66 -8.21
N GLU A 429 27.17 17.29 -7.05
CA GLU A 429 27.62 15.92 -6.75
C GLU A 429 26.46 15.03 -6.26
N GLY A 430 25.22 15.50 -6.37
CA GLY A 430 24.02 14.71 -6.14
C GLY A 430 23.81 13.65 -7.21
N PHE A 431 22.72 12.90 -7.07
CA PHE A 431 22.34 11.87 -8.04
C PHE A 431 20.87 12.03 -8.42
N PHE A 432 20.51 11.47 -9.58
CA PHE A 432 19.13 11.46 -10.03
C PHE A 432 18.44 10.20 -9.49
N HIS A 433 17.35 10.40 -8.76
CA HIS A 433 16.55 9.32 -8.18
C HIS A 433 15.08 9.51 -8.55
N PHE A 434 14.29 8.43 -8.58
CA PHE A 434 12.86 8.56 -8.85
C PHE A 434 12.21 9.37 -7.75
N ARG A 435 11.50 10.45 -8.11
CA ARG A 435 10.77 11.31 -7.17
C ARG A 435 9.92 10.50 -6.22
N TYR A 436 9.25 9.47 -6.75
CA TYR A 436 8.46 8.52 -5.99
C TYR A 436 9.18 7.95 -4.77
N ASP A 437 10.43 7.50 -4.94
CA ASP A 437 11.18 6.82 -3.89
C ASP A 437 11.71 7.83 -2.84
N CYS A 438 11.73 9.13 -3.16
CA CYS A 438 12.27 10.19 -2.30
C CYS A 438 11.19 11.00 -1.56
N GLU A 439 9.92 10.89 -1.94
CA GLU A 439 8.82 11.67 -1.35
C GLU A 439 8.58 11.35 0.14
N PHE A 440 9.13 10.23 0.63
CA PHE A 440 9.00 9.75 2.00
C PHE A 440 10.35 9.33 2.62
N ASP A 441 11.46 9.80 2.04
CA ASP A 441 12.81 9.51 2.52
C ASP A 441 13.49 10.79 3.01
N GLU A 442 13.60 10.96 4.34
CA GLU A 442 14.28 12.10 4.95
C GLU A 442 15.81 12.01 4.92
N ASP A 443 16.38 10.87 4.53
CA ASP A 443 17.84 10.71 4.39
C ASP A 443 18.35 11.23 3.04
N VAL A 444 17.43 11.49 2.08
CA VAL A 444 17.73 11.96 0.73
C VAL A 444 16.81 13.13 0.37
N LEU A 445 17.35 14.36 0.31
CA LEU A 445 16.55 15.54 0.00
C LEU A 445 16.50 15.79 -1.50
N GLN A 446 15.31 16.15 -1.97
CA GLN A 446 15.02 16.58 -3.33
C GLN A 446 15.32 18.07 -3.47
N VAL A 447 16.21 18.44 -4.39
CA VAL A 447 16.67 19.84 -4.53
C VAL A 447 15.70 20.65 -5.39
N ILE A 448 15.22 21.76 -4.84
CA ILE A 448 14.21 22.63 -5.46
C ILE A 448 14.78 24.05 -5.64
N PRO A 449 15.03 24.52 -6.87
CA PRO A 449 15.19 25.96 -7.13
C PRO A 449 13.87 26.67 -6.82
N TYR A 450 13.89 27.60 -5.87
CA TYR A 450 12.72 28.35 -5.41
C TYR A 450 12.94 29.85 -5.61
N VAL A 451 12.24 30.43 -6.57
CA VAL A 451 12.47 31.80 -7.05
C VAL A 451 11.43 32.75 -6.49
N LEU A 452 11.90 33.79 -5.79
CA LEU A 452 11.12 34.94 -5.37
C LEU A 452 11.20 36.02 -6.45
N ILE A 453 10.05 36.40 -7.00
CA ILE A 453 9.97 37.36 -8.10
C ILE A 453 9.49 38.71 -7.57
N PHE A 454 10.32 39.73 -7.76
CA PHE A 454 10.05 41.10 -7.33
C PHE A 454 9.90 42.04 -8.53
N ASP A 455 9.14 43.12 -8.33
CA ASP A 455 9.14 44.24 -9.26
C ASP A 455 10.07 45.37 -8.83
N LYS A 456 10.11 46.44 -9.63
CA LYS A 456 10.89 47.66 -9.35
C LYS A 456 10.50 48.37 -8.05
N ASP A 457 9.26 48.20 -7.62
CA ASP A 457 8.69 48.81 -6.42
C ASP A 457 8.81 47.88 -5.20
N LYS A 458 9.61 46.80 -5.34
CA LYS A 458 9.85 45.75 -4.34
C LYS A 458 8.57 45.03 -3.88
N ARG A 459 7.56 44.96 -4.74
CA ARG A 459 6.39 44.10 -4.53
C ARG A 459 6.75 42.67 -4.96
N ILE A 460 6.24 41.69 -4.23
CA ILE A 460 6.49 40.27 -4.50
C ILE A 460 5.33 39.65 -5.27
N PHE A 461 5.65 38.76 -6.21
CA PHE A 461 4.65 37.94 -6.88
C PHE A 461 4.09 36.89 -5.92
N SER A 462 2.76 36.83 -5.81
CA SER A 462 2.05 35.85 -5.00
C SER A 462 0.85 35.30 -5.76
N TYR A 463 0.53 34.03 -5.52
CA TYR A 463 -0.56 33.30 -6.17
C TYR A 463 -1.19 32.30 -5.21
N VAL A 464 -2.30 31.71 -5.62
CA VAL A 464 -3.03 30.68 -4.88
C VAL A 464 -2.93 29.38 -5.68
N ARG A 465 -2.50 28.29 -5.03
CA ARG A 465 -2.48 26.95 -5.64
C ARG A 465 -3.91 26.51 -5.96
N ALA A 466 -4.08 25.79 -7.06
CA ALA A 466 -5.40 25.33 -7.48
C ALA A 466 -6.12 24.52 -6.40
N ASN A 467 -7.44 24.63 -6.38
CA ASN A 467 -8.31 23.97 -5.39
C ASN A 467 -8.86 22.64 -5.88
N ASN A 468 -8.42 22.17 -7.05
CA ASN A 468 -8.89 20.93 -7.63
C ASN A 468 -7.70 20.07 -8.04
N ILE A 469 -7.95 18.77 -8.01
CA ILE A 469 -6.94 17.75 -8.27
C ILE A 469 -6.53 17.67 -9.73
N GLU A 470 -7.37 18.18 -10.64
CA GLU A 470 -7.09 18.20 -12.07
C GLU A 470 -6.00 19.18 -12.45
N ASP A 471 -6.00 20.33 -11.79
CA ASP A 471 -5.05 21.42 -11.98
C ASP A 471 -3.82 21.31 -11.06
N TYR A 472 -3.90 20.58 -9.94
CA TYR A 472 -2.77 20.38 -9.03
C TYR A 472 -2.76 18.99 -8.37
N GLY A 473 -1.61 18.31 -8.37
CA GLY A 473 -1.51 16.88 -8.00
C GLY A 473 -1.53 16.59 -6.49
N ASP A 474 -1.32 17.60 -5.64
CA ASP A 474 -1.20 17.40 -4.19
C ASP A 474 -2.29 18.15 -3.42
N ARG A 475 -3.25 17.37 -2.88
CA ARG A 475 -4.40 17.89 -2.12
C ARG A 475 -3.99 18.68 -0.88
N ARG A 476 -2.80 18.43 -0.32
CA ARG A 476 -2.32 19.06 0.92
C ARG A 476 -2.07 20.56 0.74
N LEU A 477 -1.81 21.00 -0.49
CA LEU A 477 -1.50 22.41 -0.82
C LEU A 477 -2.67 23.13 -1.50
N PHE A 478 -3.85 22.50 -1.62
CA PHE A 478 -5.00 23.13 -2.26
C PHE A 478 -5.41 24.43 -1.57
N GLY A 479 -5.55 25.48 -2.37
CA GLY A 479 -5.96 26.81 -1.89
C GLY A 479 -4.94 27.50 -1.02
N LYS A 480 -3.74 26.92 -0.86
CA LYS A 480 -2.65 27.58 -0.15
C LYS A 480 -2.07 28.70 -1.01
N HIS A 481 -1.76 29.79 -0.35
CA HIS A 481 -1.07 30.93 -0.92
C HIS A 481 0.43 30.65 -0.97
N SER A 482 1.05 31.04 -2.07
CA SER A 482 2.49 30.94 -2.28
C SER A 482 3.08 32.28 -2.71
N ILE A 483 4.35 32.50 -2.38
CA ILE A 483 5.16 33.66 -2.79
C ILE A 483 6.39 33.28 -3.62
N GLY A 484 6.56 32.00 -3.95
CA GLY A 484 7.70 31.52 -4.72
C GLY A 484 7.31 30.52 -5.79
N VAL A 485 8.07 30.56 -6.87
CA VAL A 485 7.95 29.71 -8.06
C VAL A 485 9.05 28.68 -7.98
N GLY A 486 8.73 27.39 -7.96
CA GLY A 486 9.74 26.36 -7.80
C GLY A 486 9.24 24.98 -8.14
N GLY A 487 10.16 24.16 -8.65
CA GLY A 487 9.90 22.80 -9.06
C GLY A 487 11.18 21.97 -9.12
N TYR A 488 11.04 20.72 -9.54
CA TYR A 488 12.12 19.74 -9.46
C TYR A 488 13.14 19.94 -10.58
N ILE A 489 14.42 19.78 -10.26
CA ILE A 489 15.47 19.61 -11.27
C ILE A 489 15.39 18.17 -11.80
N ILE A 490 15.28 17.98 -13.11
CA ILE A 490 15.11 16.67 -13.75
C ILE A 490 16.29 16.34 -14.67
N GLN A 491 16.51 15.04 -14.93
CA GLN A 491 17.69 14.58 -15.68
C GLN A 491 17.84 15.20 -17.07
N ILE A 492 16.74 15.59 -17.72
CA ILE A 492 16.78 16.20 -19.05
C ILE A 492 17.27 17.65 -19.04
N ASP A 493 17.44 18.27 -17.87
CA ASP A 493 17.95 19.64 -17.71
C ASP A 493 19.43 19.78 -18.12
N GLY A 494 20.11 18.67 -18.46
CA GLY A 494 21.43 18.68 -19.09
C GLY A 494 22.58 18.89 -18.10
N SER A 495 23.70 19.45 -18.56
CA SER A 495 24.95 19.49 -17.78
C SER A 495 24.98 20.55 -16.67
N ASP A 496 24.27 21.67 -16.84
CA ASP A 496 24.06 22.69 -15.79
C ASP A 496 22.61 22.59 -15.30
N TYR A 497 22.25 21.40 -14.79
CA TYR A 497 20.87 21.08 -14.48
C TYR A 497 20.25 21.97 -13.40
N VAL A 498 21.03 22.55 -12.48
CA VAL A 498 20.50 23.49 -11.47
C VAL A 498 20.00 24.76 -12.14
N ARG A 499 20.83 25.39 -12.98
CA ARG A 499 20.45 26.61 -13.70
C ARG A 499 19.38 26.34 -14.74
N ASN A 500 19.53 25.26 -15.51
CA ASN A 500 18.60 24.92 -16.57
C ASN A 500 17.24 24.49 -16.01
N GLY A 501 17.21 23.78 -14.90
CA GLY A 501 15.99 23.43 -14.17
C GLY A 501 15.27 24.69 -13.67
N LEU A 502 15.98 25.59 -12.99
CA LEU A 502 15.43 26.89 -12.57
C LEU A 502 14.81 27.66 -13.76
N GLU A 503 15.53 27.77 -14.87
CA GLU A 503 15.07 28.49 -16.06
C GLU A 503 13.93 27.77 -16.80
N ARG A 504 13.85 26.43 -16.73
CA ARG A 504 12.71 25.66 -17.23
C ARG A 504 11.47 25.93 -16.36
N GLU A 505 11.58 25.77 -15.05
CA GLU A 505 10.46 25.97 -14.11
C GLU A 505 9.87 27.38 -14.24
N LEU A 506 10.71 28.42 -14.30
CA LEU A 506 10.24 29.80 -14.54
C LEU A 506 9.47 29.94 -15.85
N ARG A 507 9.90 29.29 -16.94
CA ARG A 507 9.24 29.36 -18.26
C ARG A 507 7.94 28.56 -18.33
N GLU A 508 7.82 27.52 -17.51
CA GLU A 508 6.63 26.67 -17.40
C GLU A 508 5.55 27.36 -16.57
N GLU A 509 5.91 27.95 -15.43
CA GLU A 509 4.95 28.49 -14.45
C GLU A 509 4.51 29.94 -14.72
N VAL A 510 5.41 30.81 -15.21
CA VAL A 510 5.15 32.26 -15.32
C VAL A 510 5.58 32.88 -16.64
N ASP A 511 4.87 33.92 -17.06
CA ASP A 511 5.27 34.81 -18.15
C ASP A 511 5.90 36.08 -17.57
N ILE A 512 7.21 36.23 -17.77
CA ILE A 512 8.01 37.40 -17.33
C ILE A 512 8.39 38.24 -18.55
N THR A 513 8.19 39.55 -18.49
CA THR A 513 8.57 40.47 -19.58
C THR A 513 10.08 40.56 -19.79
N TRP A 514 10.51 40.89 -21.01
CA TRP A 514 11.91 40.83 -21.49
C TRP A 514 12.96 41.57 -20.65
N ARG A 515 12.56 42.54 -19.80
CA ARG A 515 13.46 43.18 -18.84
C ARG A 515 13.35 42.47 -17.49
N ARG A 516 14.28 41.55 -17.25
CA ARG A 516 14.49 40.91 -15.95
C ARG A 516 15.97 40.83 -15.59
N SER A 517 16.28 40.70 -14.31
CA SER A 517 17.61 40.35 -13.82
C SER A 517 17.88 38.86 -14.00
N ASP A 518 19.16 38.48 -13.94
CA ASP A 518 19.53 37.09 -13.71
C ASP A 518 19.09 36.67 -12.29
N PRO A 519 18.64 35.41 -12.10
CA PRO A 519 18.33 34.88 -10.77
C PRO A 519 19.58 34.87 -9.88
N LYS A 520 19.47 35.41 -8.67
CA LYS A 520 20.57 35.49 -7.70
C LYS A 520 20.27 34.60 -6.50
N LEU A 521 21.17 33.65 -6.21
CA LEU A 521 21.03 32.78 -5.04
C LEU A 521 21.18 33.61 -3.75
N LEU A 522 20.14 33.60 -2.92
CA LEU A 522 20.09 34.30 -1.65
C LEU A 522 20.42 33.41 -0.46
N GLY A 523 20.05 32.13 -0.53
CA GLY A 523 20.12 31.26 0.62
C GLY A 523 19.57 29.87 0.38
N THR A 524 19.50 29.11 1.48
CA THR A 524 18.95 27.76 1.49
C THR A 524 17.75 27.69 2.43
N LEU A 525 16.77 26.84 2.12
CA LEU A 525 15.52 26.69 2.86
C LEU A 525 15.22 25.22 3.09
N MET A 526 14.80 24.89 4.31
CA MET A 526 14.35 23.54 4.67
C MET A 526 13.28 23.65 5.75
N ALA A 527 12.30 22.74 5.75
CA ALA A 527 11.31 22.65 6.82
C ALA A 527 11.27 21.23 7.38
N TYR A 528 12.01 20.99 8.45
CA TYR A 528 12.14 19.65 9.03
C TYR A 528 10.86 19.17 9.71
N ASP A 529 10.53 17.88 9.58
CA ASP A 529 9.35 17.23 10.17
C ASP A 529 8.02 17.91 9.78
N VAL A 530 7.97 18.44 8.55
CA VAL A 530 6.77 19.00 7.95
C VAL A 530 6.38 18.14 6.77
N PRO A 531 5.15 17.61 6.70
CA PRO A 531 4.67 16.86 5.54
C PRO A 531 4.90 17.64 4.24
N VAL A 532 5.25 16.95 3.16
CA VAL A 532 5.74 17.53 1.88
C VAL A 532 7.16 18.11 2.02
N ASP A 533 7.35 19.15 2.85
CA ASP A 533 8.57 19.96 2.81
C ASP A 533 9.79 19.32 3.50
N GLY A 534 9.58 18.31 4.35
CA GLY A 534 10.63 17.61 5.10
C GLY A 534 11.64 16.86 4.24
N VAL A 535 11.28 16.57 2.98
CA VAL A 535 12.10 15.87 1.99
C VAL A 535 12.62 16.81 0.90
N HIS A 536 12.41 18.13 1.03
CA HIS A 536 12.86 19.13 0.05
C HIS A 536 13.98 20.01 0.60
N PHE A 537 14.91 20.36 -0.28
CA PHE A 537 15.96 21.34 -0.03
C PHE A 537 15.85 22.50 -1.01
N GLY A 538 15.40 23.65 -0.51
CA GLY A 538 15.20 24.85 -1.30
C GLY A 538 16.49 25.62 -1.53
N LEU A 539 16.84 25.86 -2.80
CA LEU A 539 17.79 26.89 -3.19
C LEU A 539 16.99 28.16 -3.51
N VAL A 540 17.05 29.15 -2.63
CA VAL A 540 16.18 30.35 -2.74
C VAL A 540 16.88 31.41 -3.59
N TYR A 541 16.24 31.85 -4.66
CA TYR A 541 16.73 32.88 -5.57
C TYR A 541 15.87 34.14 -5.53
N SER A 542 16.44 35.32 -5.78
CA SER A 542 15.68 36.52 -6.19
C SER A 542 15.77 36.73 -7.70
N LEU A 543 14.68 37.23 -8.26
CA LEU A 543 14.59 37.71 -9.64
C LEU A 543 13.79 39.01 -9.66
N HIS A 544 14.34 40.06 -10.27
CA HIS A 544 13.64 41.33 -10.45
C HIS A 544 13.16 41.48 -11.90
N CYS A 545 11.91 41.91 -12.10
CA CYS A 545 11.33 42.10 -13.43
C CYS A 545 10.37 43.29 -13.50
N ASP A 546 10.07 43.76 -14.72
CA ASP A 546 9.09 44.82 -14.93
C ASP A 546 7.65 44.34 -14.68
N SER A 547 7.33 43.11 -15.08
CA SER A 547 6.03 42.49 -14.87
C SER A 547 6.09 40.96 -14.95
N VAL A 548 5.17 40.32 -14.27
CA VAL A 548 5.01 38.86 -14.19
C VAL A 548 3.52 38.51 -14.16
N LYS A 549 3.16 37.41 -14.82
CA LYS A 549 1.82 36.81 -14.78
C LYS A 549 1.94 35.30 -14.68
N GLN A 550 0.98 34.66 -14.02
CA GLN A 550 0.90 33.20 -14.03
C GLN A 550 0.57 32.67 -15.44
N LYS A 551 1.16 31.52 -15.77
CA LYS A 551 0.97 30.81 -17.03
C LYS A 551 0.35 29.43 -16.83
N GLU A 552 0.71 28.75 -15.75
CA GLU A 552 0.19 27.42 -15.44
C GLU A 552 -1.23 27.46 -14.85
N SER A 553 -2.09 26.49 -15.21
CA SER A 553 -3.44 26.35 -14.66
C SER A 553 -3.45 26.02 -13.17
N SER A 554 -2.35 25.48 -12.65
CA SER A 554 -2.14 25.17 -11.24
C SER A 554 -2.08 26.40 -10.32
N MET A 555 -1.93 27.59 -10.92
CA MET A 555 -1.81 28.87 -10.24
C MET A 555 -3.03 29.76 -10.54
N HIS A 556 -3.74 30.17 -9.49
CA HIS A 556 -4.82 31.15 -9.60
C HIS A 556 -4.46 32.46 -8.92
N SER A 557 -5.15 33.53 -9.34
CA SER A 557 -5.09 34.84 -8.70
C SER A 557 -3.66 35.42 -8.56
N GLY A 558 -2.75 35.07 -9.49
CA GLY A 558 -1.38 35.56 -9.49
C GLY A 558 -1.32 37.09 -9.62
N ARG A 559 -0.61 37.74 -8.70
CA ARG A 559 -0.47 39.21 -8.65
C ARG A 559 0.76 39.65 -7.88
N LEU A 560 1.22 40.87 -8.15
CA LEU A 560 2.23 41.54 -7.33
C LEU A 560 1.56 42.13 -6.08
N VAL A 561 2.12 41.85 -4.90
CA VAL A 561 1.60 42.26 -3.59
C VAL A 561 2.67 43.06 -2.84
N CYS A 562 2.23 44.10 -2.11
CA CYS A 562 3.09 44.90 -1.24
C CYS A 562 3.58 44.05 -0.05
N ILE A 563 4.88 44.13 0.25
CA ILE A 563 5.50 43.34 1.32
C ILE A 563 4.91 43.75 2.69
N GLU A 564 4.67 45.05 2.91
CA GLU A 564 4.07 45.55 4.15
C GLU A 564 2.66 45.01 4.39
N ASP A 565 1.90 44.75 3.33
CA ASP A 565 0.56 44.16 3.44
C ASP A 565 0.65 42.69 3.82
N LEU A 566 1.58 41.94 3.20
CA LEU A 566 1.83 40.54 3.54
C LEU A 566 2.28 40.37 4.99
N LEU A 567 3.21 41.20 5.47
CA LEU A 567 3.71 41.15 6.84
C LEU A 567 2.63 41.41 7.91
N LYS A 568 1.52 42.05 7.52
CA LYS A 568 0.38 42.37 8.41
C LYS A 568 -0.78 41.40 8.26
N ASP A 569 -0.72 40.44 7.34
CA ASP A 569 -1.82 39.50 7.12
C ASP A 569 -1.94 38.55 8.33
N PRO A 570 -3.05 38.61 9.09
CA PRO A 570 -3.22 37.74 10.26
C PRO A 570 -3.45 36.26 9.87
N SER A 571 -3.69 35.98 8.59
CA SER A 571 -3.97 34.63 8.09
C SER A 571 -2.77 33.91 7.49
N ILE A 572 -1.54 34.43 7.65
CA ILE A 572 -0.30 33.81 7.15
C ILE A 572 -0.20 32.34 7.59
N ASP A 573 -0.41 32.07 8.87
CA ASP A 573 -0.23 30.72 9.41
C ASP A 573 -1.25 29.70 8.90
N GLU A 574 -2.44 30.16 8.51
CA GLU A 574 -3.52 29.30 8.06
C GLU A 574 -3.54 29.14 6.53
N LYS A 575 -3.28 30.22 5.79
CA LYS A 575 -3.49 30.26 4.34
C LYS A 575 -2.24 30.03 3.51
N TYR A 576 -1.05 30.27 4.04
CA TYR A 576 0.18 30.14 3.25
C TYR A 576 0.82 28.77 3.42
N GLU A 577 1.50 28.31 2.38
CA GLU A 577 2.35 27.11 2.43
C GLU A 577 3.58 27.34 3.33
N THR A 578 4.21 26.25 3.79
CA THR A 578 5.27 26.29 4.79
C THR A 578 6.45 27.17 4.40
N TRP A 579 6.99 26.99 3.19
CA TRP A 579 8.14 27.76 2.70
C TRP A 579 7.84 29.25 2.59
N SER A 580 6.63 29.57 2.12
CA SER A 580 6.14 30.94 2.08
C SER A 580 6.06 31.55 3.48
N ARG A 581 5.51 30.83 4.47
CA ARG A 581 5.45 31.28 5.87
C ARG A 581 6.82 31.54 6.46
N ILE A 582 7.81 30.71 6.15
CA ILE A 582 9.19 30.88 6.63
C ILE A 582 9.84 32.12 6.01
N LEU A 583 9.56 32.41 4.74
CA LEU A 583 10.20 33.50 4.00
C LEU A 583 9.51 34.86 4.17
N ILE A 584 8.20 34.91 4.40
CA ILE A 584 7.43 36.18 4.55
C ILE A 584 8.08 37.15 5.56
N PRO A 585 8.45 36.72 6.79
CA PRO A 585 9.11 37.58 7.77
C PRO A 585 10.46 38.16 7.33
N ARG A 586 11.07 37.63 6.26
CA ARG A 586 12.39 38.03 5.73
C ARG A 586 12.30 38.83 4.44
N LEU A 587 11.11 39.05 3.89
CA LEU A 587 10.94 39.61 2.53
C LEU A 587 11.57 40.99 2.34
N GLN A 588 11.57 41.85 3.35
CA GLN A 588 12.19 43.18 3.26
C GLN A 588 13.71 43.08 3.03
N ASP A 589 14.37 42.13 3.70
CA ASP A 589 15.80 41.86 3.52
C ASP A 589 16.06 41.22 2.15
N LEU A 590 15.22 40.26 1.75
CA LEU A 590 15.35 39.52 0.49
C LEU A 590 15.14 40.40 -0.74
N ALA A 591 14.21 41.36 -0.69
CA ALA A 591 13.93 42.30 -1.78
C ALA A 591 14.99 43.41 -1.94
N ALA A 592 15.94 43.51 -1.00
CA ALA A 592 17.03 44.49 -1.04
C ALA A 592 18.29 44.00 -1.76
N ILE A 593 18.38 42.69 -2.07
CA ILE A 593 19.57 41.97 -2.56
C ILE A 593 19.40 41.54 -4.01
#